data_AF-A0A091C6A6-F1
#
_entry.id   AF-A0A091C6A6-F1
#
_cell.length_a   1.000
_cell.length_b   1.000
_cell.length_c   1.000
_cell.angle_alpha   90.00
_cell.angle_beta   90.00
_cell.angle_gamma   90.00
#
_symmetry.space_group_name_H-M   'P 1'
#
loop_
_entity.id
_entity.type
_entity.pdbx_description
1 polymer ?
#
loop_
_entity_poly.entity_id
_entity_poly.type
_entity_poly.pdbx_seq_one_letter_code
_entity_poly.pdbx_strand_id
1 'polypeptide(L)'
;MNKAESYVGTMNMSEQGLHDQLTSDAGEQFPEEAAQYAIENVEADYNENALRKAENYQDTMDMSIDAIYDQLVSETGESFTPEQAQYAVDNLSE
;
A
#
# COMPACT_ATOMS: atom_id res chain seq x y z
N MET A 1 5.09 -17.02 -8.01
CA MET A 1 4.60 -15.78 -7.39
C MET A 1 5.32 -14.64 -8.06
N ASN A 2 4.57 -13.80 -8.77
CA ASN A 2 5.12 -12.64 -9.47
C ASN A 2 5.43 -11.53 -8.45
N LYS A 3 6.33 -10.59 -8.78
CA LYS A 3 6.76 -9.55 -7.81
C LYS A 3 5.59 -8.71 -7.30
N ALA A 4 4.66 -8.34 -8.19
CA ALA A 4 3.45 -7.62 -7.82
C ALA A 4 2.63 -8.34 -6.75
N GLU A 5 2.38 -9.66 -6.90
CA GLU A 5 1.68 -10.48 -5.89
C GLU A 5 2.39 -10.45 -4.53
N SER A 6 3.73 -10.44 -4.53
CA SER A 6 4.52 -10.33 -3.30
C SER A 6 4.39 -8.97 -2.64
N TYR A 7 4.43 -7.90 -3.41
CA TYR A 7 4.30 -6.55 -2.88
C TYR A 7 2.90 -6.27 -2.33
N VAL A 8 1.84 -6.67 -3.04
CA VAL A 8 0.48 -6.47 -2.53
C VAL A 8 0.14 -7.46 -1.42
N GLY A 9 0.53 -8.73 -1.53
CA GLY A 9 0.09 -9.77 -0.59
C GLY A 9 0.97 -9.95 0.64
N THR A 10 2.25 -9.57 0.56
CA THR A 10 3.19 -9.69 1.71
C THR A 10 3.53 -8.33 2.30
N MET A 11 3.75 -7.33 1.44
CA MET A 11 4.13 -5.99 1.88
C MET A 11 2.93 -5.05 2.03
N ASN A 12 1.73 -5.51 1.66
CA ASN A 12 0.47 -4.76 1.75
C ASN A 12 0.58 -3.37 1.09
N MET A 13 1.22 -3.29 -0.08
CA MET A 13 1.40 -2.01 -0.77
C MET A 13 0.08 -1.51 -1.37
N SER A 14 -0.04 -0.19 -1.46
CA SER A 14 -1.06 0.45 -2.30
C SER A 14 -0.78 0.22 -3.78
N GLU A 15 -1.75 0.51 -4.63
CA GLU A 15 -1.59 0.45 -6.09
C GLU A 15 -0.48 1.40 -6.57
N GLN A 16 -0.47 2.64 -6.07
CA GLN A 16 0.55 3.63 -6.41
C GLN A 16 1.92 3.24 -5.86
N GLY A 17 1.98 2.76 -4.62
CA GLY A 17 3.23 2.28 -4.03
C GLY A 17 3.81 1.08 -4.79
N LEU A 18 2.95 0.17 -5.25
CA LEU A 18 3.34 -0.93 -6.14
C LEU A 18 3.91 -0.40 -7.45
N HIS A 19 3.22 0.53 -8.10
CA HIS A 19 3.69 1.18 -9.32
C HIS A 19 5.09 1.76 -9.15
N ASP A 20 5.27 2.58 -8.11
CA ASP A 20 6.52 3.27 -7.85
C ASP A 20 7.63 2.28 -7.51
N GLN A 21 7.32 1.20 -6.79
CA GLN A 21 8.29 0.15 -6.47
C GLN A 21 8.74 -0.64 -7.71
N LEU A 22 7.83 -0.88 -8.66
CA LEU A 22 8.13 -1.61 -9.89
C LEU A 22 8.96 -0.76 -10.87
N THR A 23 8.72 0.55 -10.93
CA THR A 23 9.37 1.46 -11.88
C THR A 23 10.63 2.14 -11.33
N SER A 24 10.74 2.26 -10.00
CA SER A 24 11.84 2.97 -9.33
C SER A 24 13.22 2.44 -9.69
N ASP A 25 14.16 3.37 -9.85
CA ASP A 25 15.60 3.12 -10.04
C ASP A 25 16.25 2.35 -8.87
N ALA A 26 15.72 2.53 -7.66
CA ALA A 26 16.17 1.81 -6.47
C ALA A 26 15.41 0.50 -6.23
N GLY A 27 14.35 0.26 -7.01
CA GLY A 27 13.49 -0.91 -6.92
C GLY A 27 13.78 -1.92 -8.02
N GLU A 28 12.78 -2.15 -8.87
CA GLU A 28 12.81 -3.21 -9.87
C GLU A 28 13.17 -2.76 -11.29
N GLN A 29 13.11 -1.45 -11.54
CA GLN A 29 13.47 -0.84 -12.83
C GLN A 29 12.74 -1.46 -14.03
N PHE A 30 11.50 -1.93 -13.82
CA PHE A 30 10.68 -2.39 -14.93
C PHE A 30 10.29 -1.21 -15.82
N PRO A 31 10.21 -1.40 -17.15
CA PRO A 31 9.57 -0.44 -18.03
C PRO A 31 8.13 -0.15 -17.56
N GLU A 32 7.67 1.08 -17.78
CA GLU A 32 6.33 1.54 -17.42
C GLU A 32 5.24 0.57 -17.88
N GLU A 33 5.34 0.08 -19.13
CA GLU A 33 4.34 -0.82 -19.70
C GLU A 33 4.30 -2.18 -19.00
N ALA A 34 5.45 -2.64 -18.48
CA ALA A 34 5.53 -3.89 -17.74
C ALA A 34 4.99 -3.72 -16.31
N ALA A 35 5.24 -2.57 -15.67
CA ALA A 35 4.66 -2.24 -14.36
C ALA A 35 3.13 -2.12 -14.45
N GLN A 36 2.62 -1.40 -15.46
CA GLN A 36 1.20 -1.27 -15.72
C GLN A 36 0.54 -2.63 -15.97
N TYR A 37 1.15 -3.48 -16.79
CA TYR A 37 0.64 -4.85 -17.00
C TYR A 37 0.58 -5.65 -15.69
N ALA A 38 1.59 -5.50 -14.82
CA ALA A 38 1.60 -6.20 -13.54
C ALA A 38 0.49 -5.70 -12.59
N ILE A 39 0.23 -4.39 -12.56
CA ILE A 39 -0.85 -3.77 -11.76
C ILE A 39 -2.23 -4.22 -12.28
N GLU A 40 -2.43 -4.23 -13.59
CA GLU A 40 -3.72 -4.63 -14.19
C GLU A 40 -4.06 -6.10 -14.00
N ASN A 41 -3.04 -6.95 -13.80
CA ASN A 41 -3.20 -8.40 -13.69
C ASN A 41 -3.01 -8.92 -12.26
N VAL A 42 -2.66 -8.06 -11.30
CA VAL A 42 -2.56 -8.47 -9.90
C VAL A 42 -3.94 -8.37 -9.24
N GLU A 43 -4.39 -9.46 -8.64
CA GLU A 43 -5.59 -9.46 -7.82
C GLU A 43 -5.20 -9.02 -6.40
N ALA A 44 -5.65 -7.82 -6.00
CA ALA A 44 -5.39 -7.26 -4.69
C ALA A 44 -6.65 -6.57 -4.14
N ASP A 45 -6.89 -6.74 -2.84
CA ASP A 45 -7.84 -5.92 -2.10
C ASP A 45 -7.05 -4.79 -1.41
N TYR A 46 -7.01 -3.63 -2.04
CA TYR A 46 -6.23 -2.50 -1.52
C TYR A 46 -6.84 -1.88 -0.25
N ASN A 47 -8.13 -2.11 0.03
CA ASN A 47 -8.73 -1.71 1.30
C ASN A 47 -8.20 -2.59 2.45
N GLU A 48 -8.13 -3.91 2.22
CA GLU A 48 -7.51 -4.84 3.17
C GLU A 48 -6.02 -4.53 3.35
N ASN A 49 -5.29 -4.19 2.28
CA ASN A 49 -3.88 -3.80 2.39
C ASN A 49 -3.70 -2.54 3.26
N ALA A 50 -4.56 -1.52 3.07
CA ALA A 50 -4.54 -0.31 3.87
C ALA A 50 -4.83 -0.62 5.35
N LEU A 51 -5.81 -1.50 5.63
CA LEU A 51 -6.12 -1.95 6.99
C LEU A 51 -4.93 -2.65 7.64
N ARG A 52 -4.29 -3.60 6.94
CA ARG A 52 -3.08 -4.30 7.44
C ARG A 52 -1.94 -3.34 7.79
N LYS A 53 -1.76 -2.28 6.99
CA LYS A 53 -0.78 -1.23 7.25
C LYS A 53 -1.17 -0.39 8.46
N ALA A 54 -2.43 -0.02 8.56
CA ALA A 54 -2.97 0.70 9.70
C ALA A 54 -2.76 -0.07 11.01
N GLU A 55 -3.13 -1.35 11.05
CA GLU A 55 -2.92 -2.25 12.18
C GLU A 55 -1.44 -2.32 12.55
N ASN A 56 -0.55 -2.45 11.56
CA ASN A 56 0.88 -2.49 11.80
C ASN A 56 1.40 -1.18 12.43
N TYR A 57 0.97 -0.03 11.95
CA TYR A 57 1.35 1.26 12.53
C TYR A 57 0.80 1.46 13.94
N GLN A 58 -0.44 1.02 14.20
CA GLN A 58 -1.03 1.02 15.52
C GLN A 58 -0.24 0.14 16.49
N ASP A 59 0.00 -1.13 16.11
CA ASP A 59 0.60 -2.14 16.99
C ASP A 59 2.10 -1.95 17.25
N THR A 60 2.83 -1.46 16.24
CA THR A 60 4.30 -1.40 16.31
C THR A 60 4.86 -0.01 16.58
N MET A 61 4.09 1.03 16.29
CA MET A 61 4.51 2.42 16.45
C MET A 61 3.60 3.22 17.39
N ASP A 62 2.54 2.62 17.95
CA ASP A 62 1.57 3.27 18.83
C ASP A 62 1.02 4.58 18.25
N MET A 63 0.88 4.63 16.91
CA MET A 63 0.44 5.83 16.21
C MET A 63 -1.05 6.10 16.48
N SER A 64 -1.41 7.39 16.59
CA SER A 64 -2.82 7.77 16.68
C SER A 64 -3.53 7.56 15.34
N ILE A 65 -4.85 7.37 15.38
CA ILE A 65 -5.69 7.19 14.19
C ILE A 65 -5.43 8.29 13.13
N ASP A 66 -5.41 9.55 13.54
CA ASP A 66 -5.14 10.67 12.62
C ASP A 66 -3.74 10.57 11.97
N ALA A 67 -2.72 10.17 12.75
CA ALA A 67 -1.37 10.02 12.23
C ALA A 67 -1.25 8.81 11.29
N ILE A 68 -1.99 7.74 11.56
CA ILE A 68 -2.08 6.58 10.68
C ILE A 68 -2.73 6.98 9.36
N TYR A 69 -3.86 7.69 9.39
CA TYR A 69 -4.51 8.19 8.18
C TYR A 69 -3.54 9.03 7.33
N ASP A 70 -2.88 10.01 7.96
CA ASP A 70 -1.92 10.88 7.27
C ASP A 70 -0.75 10.09 6.67
N GLN A 71 -0.27 9.06 7.38
CA GLN A 71 0.80 8.19 6.90
C GLN A 71 0.36 7.32 5.72
N LEU A 72 -0.88 6.81 5.73
CA LEU A 72 -1.42 5.98 4.65
C LEU A 72 -1.57 6.78 3.35
N VAL A 73 -2.04 8.03 3.42
CA VAL A 73 -2.22 8.89 2.23
C VAL A 73 -0.95 9.59 1.75
N SER A 74 0.10 9.61 2.57
CA SER A 74 1.36 10.28 2.26
C SER A 74 2.02 9.70 1.02
N GLU A 75 2.35 10.55 0.05
CA GLU A 75 3.05 10.17 -1.20
C GLU A 75 4.45 9.58 -0.95
N THR A 76 5.09 9.98 0.15
CA THR A 76 6.38 9.41 0.58
C THR A 76 6.22 8.28 1.58
N GLY A 77 4.99 8.02 2.01
CA GLY A 77 4.62 6.96 2.94
C GLY A 77 4.09 5.75 2.17
N GLU A 78 2.78 5.56 2.20
CA GLU A 78 2.13 4.38 1.62
C GLU A 78 1.31 4.67 0.36
N SER A 79 1.02 5.94 0.04
CA SER A 79 0.30 6.36 -1.17
C SER A 79 -1.04 5.64 -1.43
N PHE A 80 -1.77 5.28 -0.38
CA PHE A 80 -3.16 4.83 -0.51
C PHE A 80 -4.08 6.00 -0.89
N THR A 81 -5.22 5.69 -1.53
CA THR A 81 -6.23 6.72 -1.75
C THR A 81 -6.84 7.18 -0.41
N PRO A 82 -7.37 8.41 -0.32
CA PRO A 82 -8.08 8.87 0.87
C PRO A 82 -9.20 7.93 1.31
N GLU A 83 -9.92 7.31 0.37
CA GLU A 83 -11.00 6.36 0.65
C GLU A 83 -10.48 5.06 1.27
N GLN A 84 -9.35 4.54 0.78
CA GLN A 84 -8.70 3.34 1.33
C GLN A 84 -8.12 3.60 2.71
N ALA A 85 -7.48 4.76 2.90
CA ALA A 85 -6.98 5.18 4.21
C ALA A 85 -8.12 5.39 5.21
N GLN A 86 -9.23 6.01 4.79
CA GLN A 86 -10.42 6.17 5.62
C GLN A 86 -11.02 4.82 5.99
N TYR A 87 -11.17 3.91 5.02
CA TYR A 87 -11.63 2.55 5.27
C TYR A 87 -10.74 1.87 6.32
N ALA A 88 -9.41 1.97 6.18
CA ALA A 88 -8.48 1.36 7.11
C ALA A 88 -8.68 1.85 8.54
N VAL A 89 -8.70 3.17 8.75
CA VAL A 89 -8.86 3.74 10.09
C VAL A 89 -10.25 3.52 10.70
N ASP A 90 -11.30 3.48 9.87
CA ASP A 90 -12.66 3.18 10.32
C ASP A 90 -12.82 1.72 10.80
N ASN A 91 -11.93 0.84 10.36
CA ASN A 91 -11.95 -0.59 10.69
C ASN A 91 -10.84 -1.01 11.66
N LEU A 92 -10.03 -0.08 12.18
CA LEU A 92 -9.12 -0.36 13.27
C LEU A 92 -9.90 -0.72 14.54
N SER A 93 -9.49 -1.81 15.20
CA SER A 93 -9.96 -2.09 16.56
C SER A 93 -9.32 -1.12 17.55
N GLU A 94 -10.08 -0.74 18.59
CA GLU A 94 -9.55 0.02 19.74
C GLU A 94 -8.51 -0.77 20.54
#